data_AF-A0AAU8TWB7-F1
#
_entry.id   AF-A0AAU8TWB7-F1
#
_cell.length_a   1.000
_cell.length_b   1.000
_cell.length_c   1.000
_cell.angle_alpha   90.00
_cell.angle_beta   90.00
_cell.angle_gamma   90.00
#
_symmetry.space_group_name_H-M   'P 1'
#
loop_
_entity.id
_entity.type
_entity.pdbx_description
1 polymer ?
#
loop_
_entity_poly.entity_id
_entity_poly.type
_entity_poly.pdbx_seq_one_letter_code
_entity_poly.pdbx_strand_id
1 'polypeptide(L)' 'MSLLDQCRHCDTRLSADEKASRLCDECSYFAADYQRYDALREEGYMPHQAKLMCGLADPPDPHDE' A
#
# COMPACT_ATOMS: atom_id res chain seq x y z
N MET A 1 12.99 -7.65 15.52
CA MET A 1 12.65 -7.88 14.10
C MET A 1 11.97 -6.62 13.62
N SER A 2 12.59 -5.89 12.69
CA SER A 2 12.07 -4.60 12.24
C SER A 2 10.89 -4.83 11.31
N LEU A 3 9.76 -4.15 11.56
CA LEU A 3 8.56 -4.16 10.71
C LEU A 3 8.80 -3.58 9.28
N LEU A 4 10.05 -3.24 8.95
CA LEU A 4 10.50 -2.65 7.69
C LEU A 4 10.86 -3.68 6.63
N ASP A 5 10.91 -4.97 6.99
CA ASP A 5 11.26 -6.06 6.09
C ASP A 5 10.01 -6.83 5.58
N GLN A 6 8.82 -6.21 5.62
CA GLN A 6 7.55 -6.82 5.19
C GLN A 6 6.83 -5.92 4.17
N CYS A 7 6.21 -6.56 3.18
CA CYS A 7 5.42 -5.91 2.14
C CYS A 7 4.18 -5.27 2.75
N ARG A 8 3.95 -3.99 2.50
CA ARG A 8 2.77 -3.27 3.01
C ARG A 8 1.42 -3.77 2.45
N HIS A 9 1.44 -4.61 1.42
CA HIS A 9 0.25 -5.12 0.74
C HIS A 9 -0.07 -6.57 1.13
N CYS A 10 0.89 -7.47 0.97
CA CYS A 10 0.70 -8.91 1.20
C CYS A 10 1.46 -9.45 2.42
N ASP A 11 2.08 -8.58 3.22
CA ASP A 11 2.88 -8.91 4.41
C ASP A 11 4.08 -9.86 4.14
N THR A 12 4.38 -10.14 2.87
CA THR A 12 5.50 -10.99 2.46
C THR A 12 6.85 -10.37 2.84
N ARG A 13 7.82 -11.20 3.22
CA ARG A 13 9.15 -10.75 3.63
C ARG A 13 9.92 -10.15 2.44
N LEU A 14 10.36 -8.91 2.58
CA LEU A 14 11.13 -8.17 1.58
C LEU A 14 12.62 -8.49 1.66
N SER A 15 13.28 -8.56 0.50
CA SER A 15 14.73 -8.60 0.46
C SER A 15 15.31 -7.20 0.68
N ALA A 16 16.56 -7.11 1.14
CA ALA A 16 17.16 -5.86 1.63
C ALA A 16 17.16 -4.68 0.62
N ASP A 17 17.02 -4.96 -0.67
CA ASP A 17 17.03 -3.99 -1.77
C ASP A 17 15.65 -3.33 -2.02
N GLU A 18 14.55 -3.95 -1.58
CA GLU A 18 13.16 -3.51 -1.86
C GLU A 18 12.61 -2.52 -0.80
N LYS A 19 13.48 -1.98 0.05
CA LYS A 19 13.10 -1.17 1.23
C LYS A 19 12.51 0.20 0.91
N ALA A 20 12.79 0.76 -0.26
CA ALA A 20 12.31 2.10 -0.63
C ALA A 20 10.79 2.12 -0.85
N SER A 21 10.25 1.11 -1.54
CA SER A 21 8.81 1.01 -1.84
C SER A 21 8.02 0.23 -0.80
N ARG A 22 8.71 -0.55 0.07
CA ARG A 22 8.12 -1.49 1.04
C ARG A 22 7.09 -2.44 0.39
N LEU A 23 7.37 -2.86 -0.84
CA LEU A 23 6.55 -3.77 -1.63
C LEU A 23 7.47 -4.85 -2.20
N CYS A 24 6.98 -6.09 -2.23
CA CYS A 24 7.71 -7.18 -2.86
C CYS A 24 7.64 -7.03 -4.38
N ASP A 25 8.52 -7.73 -5.10
CA ASP A 25 8.55 -7.78 -6.57
C ASP A 25 7.16 -8.01 -7.19
N GLU A 26 6.35 -8.88 -6.57
CA GLU A 26 4.99 -9.21 -7.00
C GLU A 26 3.97 -8.08 -6.77
N CYS A 27 4.20 -7.24 -5.75
CA CYS A 27 3.38 -6.07 -5.44
C CYS A 27 4.04 -4.76 -5.91
N SER A 28 5.16 -4.84 -6.63
CA SER A 28 5.94 -3.68 -7.07
C SER A 28 5.14 -2.78 -8.01
N TYR A 29 4.15 -3.34 -8.71
CA TYR A 29 3.22 -2.58 -9.54
C TYR A 29 2.38 -1.57 -8.75
N PHE A 30 2.08 -1.85 -7.47
CA PHE A 30 1.39 -0.91 -6.59
C PHE A 30 2.29 0.20 -6.05
N ALA A 31 3.60 0.21 -6.35
CA ALA A 31 4.52 1.22 -5.82
C ALA A 31 4.07 2.63 -6.21
N ALA A 32 3.58 2.82 -7.44
CA ALA A 32 3.05 4.09 -7.90
C ALA A 32 1.76 4.50 -7.14
N ASP A 33 0.86 3.56 -6.91
CA ASP A 33 -0.38 3.80 -6.18
C ASP A 33 -0.13 4.14 -4.71
N TYR A 34 0.84 3.45 -4.11
CA TYR A 34 1.25 3.71 -2.74
C TYR A 34 2.05 5.01 -2.58
N GLN A 35 2.85 5.39 -3.58
CA GLN A 35 3.44 6.74 -3.64
C GLN A 35 2.36 7.82 -3.70
N ARG A 36 1.32 7.64 -4.53
CA ARG A 36 0.16 8.54 -4.54
C ARG A 36 -0.59 8.54 -3.22
N TYR A 37 -0.75 7.39 -2.59
CA TYR A 37 -1.40 7.29 -1.28
C TYR A 37 -0.65 8.07 -0.21
N ASP A 38 0.69 7.97 -0.18
CA ASP A 38 1.52 8.72 0.74
C ASP A 38 1.43 10.23 0.44
N ALA A 39 1.45 10.65 -0.82
CA ALA A 39 1.23 12.05 -1.21
C ALA A 39 -0.15 12.58 -0.79
N LEU A 40 -1.23 11.81 -0.99
CA LEU A 40 -2.59 12.16 -0.55
C LEU A 40 -2.65 12.25 0.98
N ARG A 41 -1.95 11.37 1.68
CA ARG A 41 -1.85 11.42 3.14
C ARG A 41 -1.11 12.66 3.64
N GLU A 42 -0.05 13.07 2.96
CA GLU A 42 0.68 14.31 3.25
C GLU A 42 -0.17 15.55 2.95
N GLU A 43 -1.03 15.49 1.94
CA GLU A 43 -2.02 16.54 1.61
C GLU A 43 -3.16 16.63 2.64
N GLY A 44 -3.29 15.65 3.54
CA GLY A 44 -4.26 15.63 4.64
C GLY A 44 -5.47 14.73 4.41
N TYR A 45 -5.47 13.90 3.36
CA TYR A 45 -6.56 12.97 3.10
C TYR A 45 -6.57 11.84 4.12
N MET A 46 -7.78 11.39 4.45
CA MET A 46 -7.95 10.23 5.31
C MET A 46 -7.42 8.97 4.63
N PRO A 47 -6.78 8.04 5.37
CA PRO A 47 -6.16 6.86 4.78
C PRO A 47 -7.14 6.00 3.97
N HIS A 48 -8.40 5.90 4.40
CA HIS A 48 -9.43 5.21 3.62
C HIS A 48 -9.70 5.89 2.26
N GLN A 49 -9.83 7.21 2.27
CA GLN A 49 -10.10 8.01 1.07
C GLN A 49 -8.92 7.99 0.10
N ALA A 50 -7.69 8.09 0.62
CA ALA A 50 -6.48 7.97 -0.17
C ALA A 50 -6.36 6.58 -0.83
N LYS A 51 -6.70 5.50 -0.11
CA LYS A 51 -6.71 4.15 -0.68
C LYS A 51 -7.72 3.99 -1.81
N LEU A 52 -8.93 4.55 -1.66
CA LEU A 52 -9.95 4.53 -2.71
C LEU A 52 -9.50 5.28 -3.97
N MET A 53 -8.90 6.46 -3.81
CA MET A 53 -8.40 7.28 -4.92
C MET A 53 -7.25 6.60 -5.68
N CYS A 54 -6.46 5.79 -4.99
CA CYS A 54 -5.37 5.00 -5.57
C CYS A 54 -5.78 3.58 -6.01
N GLY A 55 -7.07 3.21 -5.91
CA GLY A 55 -7.51 1.84 -6.24
C GLY A 55 -6.89 0.75 -5.37
N LEU A 56 -6.34 1.11 -4.20
CA LEU A 56 -5.67 0.20 -3.25
C LEU A 56 -6.63 -0.41 -2.24
N ALA A 57 -7.80 0.20 -2.05
CA ALA A 57 -8.90 -0.40 -1.32
C ALA A 57 -9.80 -1.11 -2.31
N ASP A 58 -10.02 -2.40 -2.10
CA ASP A 58 -11.19 -3.06 -2.65
C ASP A 58 -12.41 -2.33 -2.08
N PRO A 59 -13.33 -1.81 -2.91
CA PRO A 59 -14.59 -1.28 -2.39
C PRO A 59 -15.22 -2.40 -1.56
N PRO A 60 -15.69 -2.14 -0.33
CA PRO A 60 -16.41 -3.17 0.42
C PRO A 60 -17.52 -3.66 -0.49
N ASP A 61 -17.51 -4.95 -0.78
CA ASP A 61 -18.55 -5.56 -1.59
C ASP A 61 -19.87 -5.23 -0.89
N PRO A 62 -20.83 -4.56 -1.54
CA PRO A 62 -22.09 -4.19 -0.91
C PRO A 62 -22.95 -5.41 -0.50
N HIS A 63 -22.42 -6.63 -0.62
CA HIS A 63 -22.98 -7.90 -0.19
C HIS A 63 -22.19 -8.63 0.93
N ASP A 64 -21.34 -7.95 1.70
CA ASP A 64 -20.90 -8.50 2.99
C ASP A 64 -22.03 -8.32 4.03
N GLU A 65 -22.83 -9.38 4.16
CA GLU A 65 -24.01 -9.55 5.03
C GLU A 65 -23.69 -9.70 6.53
#